data_AF-A0A3A6M1C4-F1
#
_entry.id   AF-A0A3A6M1C4-F1
#
_cell.length_a   1.000
_cell.length_b   1.000
_cell.length_c   1.000
_cell.angle_alpha   90.00
_cell.angle_beta   90.00
_cell.angle_gamma   90.00
#
_symmetry.space_group_name_H-M   'P 1'
#
loop_
_entity.id
_entity.type
_entity.pdbx_description
1 polymer ?
#
loop_
_entity_poly.entity_id
_entity_poly.type
_entity_poly.pdbx_seq_one_letter_code
_entity_poly.pdbx_strand_id
1 'polypeptide(L)'
;MKRLFVNFMTFAVMATALTLTACSSDSDGDGDGNGDGGNNGGTGSSIVVGENILSGTLTGEQTLEAKEYILNGTVVIENGGRLNIPAGTTIKAREGFSSYLLVAQGGKLYADGTADKPIVFTANSTTPTSGYWGGIIINGKAPISGSNANKSDTGLTEIDNNYKYGGNVDNDNSGSLTYVKICYAGARSTADIEHNGLTLNGVGNGTKIENIYILESADDAVEFFGGTVNVTNLLAVNPDDDMFDFTQGYSGKLKNCYGVWESGYTSTEADPRGIEADGNLDGIYPDHLRQSDFVVENMTIVNNAANTTDNVDRMQDVIKIRRGAKATITNALVKGSGGTIDLIDMNDNKGTGNAASSISITHTLNFKNKLNGTLNTFTEPTTNTGADASLFTWSGYNFSSL
;
A
#
# COMPACT_ATOMS: atom_id res chain seq x y z
N MET A 1 -7.73 -31.26 -13.35
CA MET A 1 -8.78 -30.99 -14.36
C MET A 1 -9.87 -30.12 -13.74
N LYS A 2 -9.76 -28.80 -13.91
CA LYS A 2 -10.82 -27.84 -13.58
C LYS A 2 -10.87 -26.82 -14.73
N ARG A 3 -12.10 -26.46 -15.08
CA ARG A 3 -12.53 -26.00 -16.40
C ARG A 3 -12.33 -24.49 -16.55
N LEU A 4 -11.75 -24.09 -17.68
CA LEU A 4 -11.74 -22.71 -18.19
C LEU A 4 -13.18 -22.30 -18.54
N PHE A 5 -13.65 -21.18 -18.00
CA PHE A 5 -14.79 -20.44 -18.57
C PHE A 5 -14.24 -19.16 -19.19
N VAL A 6 -14.28 -19.12 -20.53
CA VAL A 6 -14.01 -17.93 -21.33
C VAL A 6 -15.37 -17.33 -21.67
N ASN A 7 -15.67 -16.13 -21.17
CA ASN A 7 -16.84 -15.38 -21.60
C ASN A 7 -16.45 -14.42 -22.72
N PHE A 8 -17.00 -14.68 -23.91
CA PHE A 8 -17.04 -13.75 -25.02
C PHE A 8 -18.11 -12.68 -24.75
N MET A 9 -17.73 -11.41 -24.78
CA MET A 9 -18.66 -10.29 -24.68
C MET A 9 -18.93 -9.74 -26.09
N THR A 10 -20.16 -9.95 -26.57
CA THR A 10 -20.64 -9.50 -27.87
C THR A 10 -21.15 -8.07 -27.76
N PHE A 11 -20.58 -7.16 -28.55
CA PHE A 11 -21.08 -5.79 -28.72
C PHE A 11 -22.42 -5.79 -29.48
N ALA A 12 -23.45 -5.16 -28.90
CA ALA A 12 -24.66 -4.75 -29.60
C ALA A 12 -24.84 -3.24 -29.41
N VAL A 13 -24.59 -2.49 -30.48
CA VAL A 13 -24.86 -1.05 -30.57
C VAL A 13 -26.35 -0.87 -30.88
N MET A 14 -27.07 -0.15 -30.04
CA MET A 14 -28.41 0.33 -30.38
C MET A 14 -28.51 1.81 -30.02
N ALA A 15 -28.49 2.65 -31.06
CA ALA A 15 -28.72 4.08 -30.97
C ALA A 15 -30.20 4.37 -30.75
N THR A 16 -30.52 5.20 -29.74
CA THR A 16 -31.82 5.85 -29.65
C THR A 16 -31.62 7.28 -29.19
N ALA A 17 -32.05 8.22 -30.05
CA ALA A 17 -32.11 9.64 -29.75
C ALA A 17 -33.40 9.94 -28.98
N LEU A 18 -33.28 10.61 -27.83
CA LEU A 18 -34.39 11.26 -27.14
C LEU A 18 -33.93 12.64 -26.68
N THR A 19 -34.55 13.67 -27.25
CA THR A 19 -34.50 15.05 -26.78
C THR A 19 -35.59 15.27 -25.74
N LEU A 20 -35.26 15.79 -24.56
CA LEU A 20 -36.19 16.55 -23.72
C LEU A 20 -35.45 17.66 -22.97
N THR A 21 -35.99 18.86 -23.09
CA THR A 21 -35.66 20.06 -22.30
C THR A 21 -36.76 20.22 -21.24
N ALA A 22 -36.43 20.51 -19.98
CA ALA A 22 -37.27 21.34 -19.08
C ALA A 22 -36.58 21.61 -17.72
N CYS A 23 -36.93 22.77 -17.16
CA CYS A 23 -36.39 23.44 -15.98
C CYS A 23 -36.96 22.99 -14.62
N SER A 24 -36.20 23.35 -13.57
CA SER A 24 -36.52 23.72 -12.17
C SER A 24 -37.78 23.21 -11.47
N SER A 25 -37.60 22.72 -10.24
CA SER A 25 -38.14 23.35 -9.01
C SER A 25 -37.57 22.68 -7.76
N ASP A 26 -37.29 23.50 -6.75
CA ASP A 26 -36.90 23.11 -5.40
C ASP A 26 -38.06 22.41 -4.67
N SER A 27 -37.71 21.45 -3.82
CA SER A 27 -38.55 21.05 -2.70
C SER A 27 -37.70 20.45 -1.58
N ASP A 28 -37.71 21.12 -0.43
CA ASP A 28 -37.13 20.68 0.84
C ASP A 28 -37.79 19.38 1.34
N GLY A 29 -36.96 18.50 1.92
CA GLY A 29 -37.42 17.31 2.63
C GLY A 29 -36.32 16.74 3.53
N ASP A 30 -36.47 16.97 4.83
CA ASP A 30 -35.74 16.29 5.91
C ASP A 30 -36.08 14.78 5.96
N GLY A 31 -35.09 13.94 6.27
CA GLY A 31 -35.32 12.58 6.78
C GLY A 31 -34.32 11.49 6.37
N ASP A 32 -33.38 11.22 7.28
CA ASP A 32 -32.82 9.92 7.69
C ASP A 32 -32.20 8.92 6.69
N GLY A 33 -30.90 8.67 6.90
CA GLY A 33 -30.38 7.32 7.15
C GLY A 33 -30.08 6.42 5.94
N ASN A 34 -28.78 6.17 5.73
CA ASN A 34 -28.20 5.19 4.80
C ASN A 34 -28.13 5.65 3.34
N GLY A 35 -27.23 6.61 3.08
CA GLY A 35 -26.92 7.09 1.74
C GLY A 35 -25.71 6.35 1.16
N ASP A 36 -25.97 5.54 0.15
CA ASP A 36 -25.02 5.21 -0.92
C ASP A 36 -24.31 6.51 -1.37
N GLY A 37 -22.97 6.48 -1.33
CA GLY A 37 -22.09 7.65 -1.40
C GLY A 37 -22.07 8.30 -2.79
N GLY A 38 -23.18 8.92 -3.17
CA GLY A 38 -23.33 9.66 -4.41
C GLY A 38 -22.24 10.72 -4.57
N ASN A 39 -21.38 10.51 -5.56
CA ASN A 39 -20.30 11.39 -5.99
C ASN A 39 -20.86 12.70 -6.60
N ASN A 40 -21.40 13.58 -5.76
CA ASN A 40 -21.96 14.85 -6.20
C ASN A 40 -21.56 15.97 -5.23
N GLY A 41 -20.42 16.62 -5.46
CA GLY A 41 -20.04 17.77 -4.64
C GLY A 41 -18.72 18.48 -4.96
N GLY A 42 -17.75 17.81 -5.58
CA GLY A 42 -16.50 18.46 -5.98
C GLY A 42 -16.66 19.17 -7.32
N THR A 43 -16.94 20.48 -7.34
CA THR A 43 -16.59 21.29 -8.50
C THR A 43 -15.06 21.24 -8.54
N GLY A 44 -14.41 20.70 -9.57
CA GLY A 44 -12.96 20.35 -9.60
C GLY A 44 -11.94 21.37 -9.03
N SER A 45 -12.36 22.58 -8.67
CA SER A 45 -11.63 23.56 -7.88
C SER A 45 -11.50 23.26 -6.37
N SER A 46 -12.36 22.43 -5.76
CA SER A 46 -12.28 22.10 -4.31
C SER A 46 -12.87 20.74 -4.00
N ILE A 47 -12.22 20.02 -3.07
CA ILE A 47 -12.70 18.76 -2.46
C ILE A 47 -13.30 18.96 -1.07
N VAL A 48 -13.21 20.17 -0.50
CA VAL A 48 -13.90 20.48 0.77
C VAL A 48 -15.35 20.83 0.45
N VAL A 49 -16.26 20.00 0.96
CA VAL A 49 -17.72 20.20 0.90
C VAL A 49 -18.24 20.46 2.31
N GLY A 50 -19.17 21.40 2.46
CA GLY A 50 -19.61 21.85 3.79
C GLY A 50 -18.45 22.48 4.60
N GLU A 51 -18.41 22.25 5.91
CA GLU A 51 -17.43 22.87 6.81
C GLU A 51 -16.08 22.14 6.88
N ASN A 52 -16.08 20.80 6.85
CA ASN A 52 -14.89 19.98 7.05
C ASN A 52 -14.96 18.59 6.38
N ILE A 53 -15.82 18.39 5.38
CA ILE A 53 -15.94 17.11 4.69
C ILE A 53 -15.07 17.12 3.43
N LEU A 54 -14.27 16.07 3.23
CA LEU A 54 -13.47 15.85 2.02
C LEU A 54 -14.17 14.82 1.14
N SER A 55 -14.47 15.19 -0.10
CA SER A 55 -15.11 14.30 -1.08
C SER A 55 -14.94 14.84 -2.50
N GLY A 56 -14.91 13.95 -3.47
CA GLY A 56 -14.91 14.29 -4.90
C GLY A 56 -13.53 14.54 -5.48
N THR A 57 -13.50 15.28 -6.58
CA THR A 57 -12.33 15.38 -7.46
C THR A 57 -11.66 16.75 -7.37
N LEU A 58 -10.32 16.78 -7.33
CA LEU A 58 -9.48 17.98 -7.37
C LEU A 58 -8.68 18.03 -8.68
N THR A 59 -8.95 19.02 -9.53
CA THR A 59 -8.16 19.33 -10.74
C THR A 59 -7.32 20.61 -10.60
N GLY A 60 -7.59 21.42 -9.56
CA GLY A 60 -6.82 22.62 -9.20
C GLY A 60 -5.88 22.41 -8.02
N GLU A 61 -5.40 23.52 -7.43
CA GLU A 61 -4.62 23.49 -6.19
C GLU A 61 -5.49 23.82 -4.99
N GLN A 62 -5.40 23.01 -3.94
CA GLN A 62 -6.06 23.27 -2.66
C GLN A 62 -5.10 23.02 -1.50
N THR A 63 -5.08 23.96 -0.55
CA THR A 63 -4.38 23.80 0.73
C THR A 63 -5.43 23.72 1.83
N LEU A 64 -5.39 22.65 2.62
CA LEU A 64 -6.27 22.49 3.78
C LEU A 64 -5.80 23.39 4.94
N GLU A 65 -6.70 23.65 5.88
CA GLU A 65 -6.34 24.22 7.18
C GLU A 65 -5.83 23.10 8.11
N ALA A 66 -4.98 23.41 9.08
CA ALA A 66 -4.50 22.42 10.04
C ALA A 66 -5.56 22.13 11.12
N LYS A 67 -6.54 21.27 10.79
CA LYS A 67 -7.65 20.88 11.68
C LYS A 67 -8.14 19.46 11.38
N GLU A 68 -9.27 19.09 11.98
CA GLU A 68 -9.94 17.82 11.70
C GLU A 68 -10.85 17.93 10.46
N TYR A 69 -10.75 16.93 9.58
CA TYR A 69 -11.63 16.72 8.43
C TYR A 69 -12.26 15.33 8.46
N ILE A 70 -13.42 15.18 7.83
CA ILE A 70 -14.07 13.89 7.58
C ILE A 70 -13.88 13.51 6.12
N LEU A 71 -13.20 12.40 5.83
CA LEU A 71 -13.19 11.82 4.49
C LEU A 71 -14.50 11.05 4.28
N ASN A 72 -15.31 11.48 3.32
CA ASN A 72 -16.63 10.92 3.03
C ASN A 72 -16.69 10.48 1.57
N GLY A 73 -16.40 9.20 1.32
CA GLY A 73 -16.24 8.68 -0.03
C GLY A 73 -14.87 8.99 -0.62
N THR A 74 -14.77 8.90 -1.94
CA THR A 74 -13.49 8.98 -2.64
C THR A 74 -13.04 10.43 -2.82
N VAL A 75 -11.78 10.70 -2.48
CA VAL A 75 -11.09 11.92 -2.89
C VAL A 75 -10.09 11.57 -3.98
N VAL A 76 -10.22 12.19 -5.14
CA VAL A 76 -9.28 12.01 -6.25
C VAL A 76 -8.52 13.31 -6.51
N ILE A 77 -7.20 13.25 -6.50
CA ILE A 77 -6.34 14.32 -6.99
C ILE A 77 -5.97 14.00 -8.43
N GLU A 78 -6.64 14.64 -9.37
CA GLU A 78 -6.51 14.38 -10.80
C GLU A 78 -5.21 14.93 -11.40
N ASN A 79 -4.94 14.58 -12.65
CA ASN A 79 -3.85 15.18 -13.41
C ASN A 79 -3.91 16.72 -13.39
N GLY A 80 -2.84 17.36 -12.92
CA GLY A 80 -2.77 18.81 -12.73
C GLY A 80 -3.30 19.31 -11.39
N GLY A 81 -4.01 18.46 -10.64
CA GLY A 81 -4.46 18.73 -9.29
C GLY A 81 -3.32 18.68 -8.27
N ARG A 82 -3.44 19.47 -7.21
CA ARG A 82 -2.47 19.53 -6.12
C ARG A 82 -3.16 19.72 -4.78
N LEU A 83 -3.05 18.74 -3.89
CA LEU A 83 -3.52 18.85 -2.51
C LEU A 83 -2.34 19.08 -1.57
N ASN A 84 -2.38 20.15 -0.78
CA ASN A 84 -1.45 20.39 0.32
C ASN A 84 -2.17 20.19 1.66
N ILE A 85 -1.67 19.28 2.48
CA ILE A 85 -2.17 18.97 3.82
C ILE A 85 -1.12 19.44 4.83
N PRO A 86 -1.41 20.46 5.65
CA PRO A 86 -0.43 20.98 6.59
C PRO A 86 -0.22 20.05 7.81
N ALA A 87 0.94 20.16 8.44
CA ALA A 87 1.27 19.45 9.68
C ALA A 87 0.21 19.63 10.78
N GLY A 88 -0.10 18.54 11.49
CA GLY A 88 -1.11 18.52 12.56
C GLY A 88 -2.55 18.36 12.08
N THR A 89 -2.79 18.17 10.77
CA THR A 89 -4.11 17.83 10.24
C THR A 89 -4.49 16.39 10.60
N THR A 90 -5.75 16.20 10.99
CA THR A 90 -6.35 14.86 11.17
C THR A 90 -7.45 14.66 10.15
N ILE A 91 -7.42 13.57 9.40
CA ILE A 91 -8.45 13.16 8.45
C ILE A 91 -9.07 11.86 8.97
N LYS A 92 -10.36 11.92 9.32
CA LYS A 92 -11.13 10.79 9.82
C LYS A 92 -12.03 10.24 8.72
N ALA A 93 -11.75 9.04 8.22
CA ALA A 93 -12.49 8.41 7.15
C ALA A 93 -13.76 7.74 7.66
N ARG A 94 -14.89 7.96 6.99
CA ARG A 94 -16.10 7.18 7.21
C ARG A 94 -15.90 5.75 6.75
N GLU A 95 -16.59 4.82 7.41
CA GLU A 95 -16.52 3.41 7.11
C GLU A 95 -16.90 3.11 5.67
N GLY A 96 -16.15 2.23 5.01
CA GLY A 96 -16.54 1.63 3.73
C GLY A 96 -15.44 1.62 2.69
N PHE A 97 -15.58 0.69 1.74
CA PHE A 97 -14.67 0.48 0.62
C PHE A 97 -14.43 1.76 -0.19
N SER A 98 -15.48 2.54 -0.48
CA SER A 98 -15.35 3.76 -1.29
C SER A 98 -14.77 4.97 -0.54
N SER A 99 -14.32 4.85 0.71
CA SER A 99 -13.65 5.93 1.46
C SER A 99 -12.13 5.80 1.35
N TYR A 100 -11.53 6.46 0.36
CA TYR A 100 -10.08 6.46 0.16
C TYR A 100 -9.60 7.74 -0.54
N LEU A 101 -8.28 7.96 -0.52
CA LEU A 101 -7.63 9.03 -1.25
C LEU A 101 -6.80 8.44 -2.40
N LEU A 102 -7.03 8.92 -3.63
CA LEU A 102 -6.31 8.49 -4.82
C LEU A 102 -5.62 9.68 -5.48
N VAL A 103 -4.33 9.54 -5.77
CA VAL A 103 -3.57 10.46 -6.63
C VAL A 103 -3.50 9.84 -8.02
N ALA A 104 -4.14 10.46 -9.00
CA ALA A 104 -4.06 10.01 -10.39
C ALA A 104 -2.70 10.39 -11.02
N GLN A 105 -2.34 9.78 -12.15
CA GLN A 105 -1.12 10.15 -12.87
C GLN A 105 -1.05 11.65 -13.18
N GLY A 106 -0.04 12.33 -12.64
CA GLY A 106 0.18 13.77 -12.78
C GLY A 106 -0.54 14.64 -11.74
N GLY A 107 -1.35 14.05 -10.87
CA GLY A 107 -1.81 14.66 -9.63
C GLY A 107 -0.70 14.70 -8.57
N LYS A 108 -0.85 15.56 -7.57
CA LYS A 108 0.16 15.72 -6.51
C LYS A 108 -0.44 15.82 -5.11
N LEU A 109 0.10 15.02 -4.20
CA LEU A 109 -0.21 15.07 -2.77
C LEU A 109 1.00 15.54 -1.98
N TYR A 110 0.86 16.63 -1.24
CA TYR A 110 1.86 17.15 -0.31
C TYR A 110 1.31 17.05 1.11
N ALA A 111 1.56 15.93 1.78
CA ALA A 111 1.25 15.68 3.18
C ALA A 111 2.53 15.81 4.01
N ASP A 112 2.89 17.06 4.33
CA ASP A 112 4.15 17.41 4.99
C ASP A 112 3.94 17.67 6.48
N GLY A 113 3.80 16.58 7.23
CA GLY A 113 3.80 16.58 8.69
C GLY A 113 5.17 16.87 9.28
N THR A 114 5.22 16.93 10.60
CA THR A 114 6.48 17.02 11.37
C THR A 114 6.48 15.99 12.50
N ALA A 115 7.63 15.69 13.07
CA ALA A 115 7.71 14.75 14.21
C ALA A 115 6.78 15.15 15.38
N ASP A 116 6.69 16.45 15.68
CA ASP A 116 5.84 16.97 16.76
C ASP A 116 4.36 17.11 16.37
N LYS A 117 4.09 17.26 15.08
CA LYS A 117 2.75 17.46 14.51
C LYS A 117 2.59 16.60 13.25
N PRO A 118 2.48 15.27 13.40
CA PRO A 118 2.27 14.39 12.26
C PRO A 118 0.89 14.66 11.63
N ILE A 119 0.74 14.30 10.37
CA ILE A 119 -0.58 14.22 9.72
C ILE A 119 -1.15 12.83 10.01
N VAL A 120 -2.43 12.76 10.37
CA VAL A 120 -3.07 11.50 10.75
C VAL A 120 -4.26 11.22 9.84
N PHE A 121 -4.20 10.10 9.12
CA PHE A 121 -5.35 9.49 8.45
C PHE A 121 -5.82 8.30 9.28
N THR A 122 -7.09 8.29 9.69
CA THR A 122 -7.60 7.26 10.60
C THR A 122 -9.10 7.03 10.41
N ALA A 123 -9.63 5.97 11.00
CA ALA A 123 -11.05 5.68 11.05
C ALA A 123 -11.84 6.75 11.82
N ASN A 124 -13.05 7.09 11.34
CA ASN A 124 -14.00 7.93 12.05
C ASN A 124 -14.78 7.14 13.11
N SER A 125 -14.07 6.45 14.00
CA SER A 125 -14.63 5.62 15.05
C SER A 125 -13.86 5.78 16.36
N THR A 126 -14.54 5.59 17.48
CA THR A 126 -13.91 5.49 18.82
C THR A 126 -13.43 4.08 19.13
N THR A 127 -13.86 3.10 18.35
CA THR A 127 -13.48 1.68 18.44
C THR A 127 -13.13 1.20 17.03
N PRO A 128 -12.05 1.73 16.43
CA PRO A 128 -11.71 1.42 15.06
C PRO A 128 -11.27 -0.05 14.93
N THR A 129 -11.58 -0.64 13.78
CA THR A 129 -11.15 -1.98 13.39
C THR A 129 -10.34 -1.88 12.11
N SER A 130 -9.46 -2.84 11.88
CA SER A 130 -8.78 -2.99 10.59
C SER A 130 -9.78 -2.97 9.42
N GLY A 131 -9.41 -2.39 8.27
CA GLY A 131 -10.27 -2.36 7.08
C GLY A 131 -11.43 -1.36 7.14
N TYR A 132 -11.37 -0.38 8.04
CA TYR A 132 -12.46 0.59 8.21
C TYR A 132 -12.64 1.48 6.97
N TRP A 133 -11.54 1.84 6.31
CA TRP A 133 -11.53 2.67 5.11
C TRP A 133 -10.46 2.16 4.15
N GLY A 134 -10.45 2.64 2.90
CA GLY A 134 -9.57 2.10 1.87
C GLY A 134 -8.10 2.37 2.15
N GLY A 135 -7.67 3.63 2.27
CA GLY A 135 -6.26 3.98 2.44
C GLY A 135 -5.83 5.07 1.48
N ILE A 136 -4.52 5.10 1.18
CA ILE A 136 -3.93 6.07 0.25
C ILE A 136 -3.36 5.33 -0.96
N ILE A 137 -3.75 5.75 -2.16
CA ILE A 137 -3.27 5.21 -3.44
C ILE A 137 -2.56 6.31 -4.21
N ILE A 138 -1.34 6.04 -4.69
CA ILE A 138 -0.57 6.97 -5.53
C ILE A 138 -0.23 6.33 -6.87
N ASN A 139 -0.84 6.84 -7.95
CA ASN A 139 -0.55 6.41 -9.32
C ASN A 139 0.48 7.34 -9.98
N GLY A 140 1.70 6.83 -10.19
CA GLY A 140 2.79 7.51 -10.86
C GLY A 140 3.01 7.02 -12.31
N LYS A 141 3.99 7.64 -12.97
CA LYS A 141 4.40 7.39 -14.37
C LYS A 141 5.72 6.65 -14.51
N ALA A 142 6.29 6.14 -13.41
CA ALA A 142 7.52 5.39 -13.43
C ALA A 142 7.31 3.95 -13.93
N PRO A 143 8.37 3.29 -14.41
CA PRO A 143 8.23 1.97 -15.03
C PRO A 143 7.69 0.89 -14.13
N ILE A 144 6.89 0.03 -14.74
CA ILE A 144 6.47 -1.27 -14.23
C ILE A 144 7.08 -2.38 -15.10
N SER A 145 6.99 -3.61 -14.63
CA SER A 145 7.28 -4.81 -15.43
C SER A 145 6.42 -4.81 -16.70
N GLY A 146 6.98 -5.21 -17.83
CA GLY A 146 6.25 -5.16 -19.09
C GLY A 146 7.04 -5.60 -20.31
N SER A 147 6.35 -5.75 -21.44
CA SER A 147 6.93 -6.29 -22.67
C SER A 147 7.69 -5.25 -23.50
N ASN A 148 7.42 -3.96 -23.29
CA ASN A 148 7.98 -2.90 -24.13
C ASN A 148 9.39 -2.50 -23.67
N ALA A 149 10.37 -2.56 -24.57
CA ALA A 149 11.77 -2.20 -24.27
C ALA A 149 11.96 -0.72 -23.90
N ASN A 150 11.09 0.17 -24.37
CA ASN A 150 11.10 1.61 -24.07
C ASN A 150 10.44 1.96 -22.71
N LYS A 151 10.06 0.95 -21.92
CA LYS A 151 9.37 1.08 -20.63
C LYS A 151 7.98 1.74 -20.69
N SER A 152 7.27 1.74 -21.82
CA SER A 152 5.97 2.43 -21.94
C SER A 152 4.75 1.66 -21.44
N ASP A 153 4.93 0.49 -20.82
CA ASP A 153 3.84 -0.32 -20.28
C ASP A 153 3.11 0.41 -19.14
N THR A 154 1.79 0.20 -19.05
CA THR A 154 0.93 0.76 -18.00
C THR A 154 0.02 -0.33 -17.42
N GLY A 155 -0.29 -0.22 -16.12
CA GLY A 155 -1.28 -1.03 -15.42
C GLY A 155 -2.56 -0.24 -15.13
N LEU A 156 -3.60 -0.93 -14.67
CA LEU A 156 -4.83 -0.34 -14.16
C LEU A 156 -4.86 -0.51 -12.64
N THR A 157 -5.28 0.52 -11.92
CA THR A 157 -5.42 0.50 -10.46
C THR A 157 -6.50 -0.50 -10.09
N GLU A 158 -6.17 -1.46 -9.25
CA GLU A 158 -7.07 -2.56 -8.88
C GLU A 158 -8.43 -2.10 -8.34
N ILE A 159 -8.39 -1.11 -7.44
CA ILE A 159 -9.58 -0.52 -6.82
C ILE A 159 -10.48 0.21 -7.82
N ASP A 160 -9.87 0.92 -8.78
CA ASP A 160 -10.60 1.68 -9.80
C ASP A 160 -9.84 1.67 -11.13
N ASN A 161 -10.26 0.76 -12.01
CA ASN A 161 -9.67 0.53 -13.32
C ASN A 161 -9.80 1.73 -14.29
N ASN A 162 -10.48 2.81 -13.93
CA ASN A 162 -10.43 4.06 -14.70
C ASN A 162 -9.09 4.79 -14.55
N TYR A 163 -8.33 4.49 -13.50
CA TYR A 163 -7.04 5.10 -13.22
C TYR A 163 -5.90 4.16 -13.59
N LYS A 164 -5.05 4.61 -14.51
CA LYS A 164 -3.83 3.91 -14.89
C LYS A 164 -2.62 4.35 -14.07
N TYR A 165 -1.62 3.49 -14.00
CA TYR A 165 -0.27 3.81 -13.53
C TYR A 165 0.78 3.19 -14.45
N GLY A 166 2.06 3.47 -14.18
CA GLY A 166 3.16 2.98 -15.01
C GLY A 166 3.49 3.91 -16.17
N GLY A 167 4.64 3.70 -16.78
CA GLY A 167 5.14 4.50 -17.89
C GLY A 167 6.65 4.56 -17.90
N ASN A 168 7.23 5.49 -18.64
CA ASN A 168 8.68 5.53 -18.86
C ASN A 168 9.39 6.68 -18.11
N VAL A 169 8.76 7.26 -17.10
CA VAL A 169 9.27 8.44 -16.40
C VAL A 169 9.85 8.02 -15.04
N ASP A 170 11.09 7.52 -15.04
CA ASP A 170 11.78 7.03 -13.84
C ASP A 170 11.76 8.04 -12.67
N ASN A 171 11.81 9.34 -12.98
CA ASN A 171 11.83 10.44 -12.01
C ASN A 171 10.50 11.19 -11.86
N ASP A 172 9.38 10.52 -12.14
CA ASP A 172 8.05 11.08 -11.90
C ASP A 172 7.90 11.52 -10.44
N ASN A 173 7.09 12.56 -10.22
CA ASN A 173 6.92 13.18 -8.91
C ASN A 173 5.44 13.42 -8.60
N SER A 174 4.91 12.58 -7.72
CA SER A 174 3.54 12.61 -7.21
C SER A 174 3.39 13.42 -5.91
N GLY A 175 4.44 14.13 -5.48
CA GLY A 175 4.45 14.99 -4.30
C GLY A 175 5.32 14.47 -3.15
N SER A 176 4.86 14.67 -1.92
CA SER A 176 5.56 14.24 -0.72
C SER A 176 4.63 13.77 0.41
N LEU A 177 5.02 12.70 1.09
CA LEU A 177 4.46 12.25 2.35
C LEU A 177 5.58 12.24 3.38
N THR A 178 5.51 13.12 4.38
CA THR A 178 6.50 13.18 5.48
C THR A 178 5.81 13.20 6.83
N TYR A 179 6.18 12.31 7.77
CA TYR A 179 5.55 12.20 9.10
C TYR A 179 4.03 12.01 9.02
N VAL A 180 3.63 10.92 8.36
CA VAL A 180 2.23 10.57 8.11
C VAL A 180 1.88 9.28 8.85
N LYS A 181 0.77 9.30 9.59
CA LYS A 181 0.15 8.10 10.16
C LYS A 181 -1.04 7.68 9.30
N ILE A 182 -1.10 6.40 8.95
CA ILE A 182 -2.20 5.77 8.23
C ILE A 182 -2.69 4.63 9.11
N CYS A 183 -3.91 4.73 9.64
CA CYS A 183 -4.41 3.77 10.63
C CYS A 183 -5.74 3.17 10.19
N TYR A 184 -5.92 1.86 10.41
CA TYR A 184 -7.19 1.16 10.23
C TYR A 184 -7.69 1.15 8.77
N ALA A 185 -6.75 1.12 7.83
CA ALA A 185 -7.01 1.11 6.39
C ALA A 185 -7.18 -0.34 5.89
N GLY A 186 -7.32 -0.52 4.58
CA GLY A 186 -7.40 -1.82 3.93
C GLY A 186 -8.81 -2.37 3.73
N ALA A 187 -9.81 -1.50 3.50
CA ALA A 187 -11.16 -1.96 3.25
C ALA A 187 -11.24 -2.91 2.04
N ARG A 188 -12.02 -4.00 2.16
CA ARG A 188 -12.20 -5.01 1.12
C ARG A 188 -13.59 -4.96 0.48
N SER A 189 -13.67 -5.17 -0.83
CA SER A 189 -14.93 -5.25 -1.60
C SER A 189 -15.31 -6.71 -1.89
N THR A 190 -14.33 -7.51 -2.28
CA THR A 190 -14.44 -8.95 -2.52
C THR A 190 -13.22 -9.66 -1.94
N ALA A 191 -13.17 -10.99 -2.01
CA ALA A 191 -12.01 -11.79 -1.56
C ALA A 191 -10.77 -11.67 -2.49
N ASP A 192 -10.86 -10.85 -3.54
CA ASP A 192 -9.81 -10.64 -4.55
C ASP A 192 -9.67 -9.14 -4.89
N ILE A 193 -10.36 -8.25 -4.17
CA ILE A 193 -10.32 -6.80 -4.42
C ILE A 193 -10.36 -6.09 -3.07
N GLU A 194 -9.21 -5.62 -2.66
CA GLU A 194 -8.96 -5.02 -1.36
C GLU A 194 -7.93 -3.91 -1.46
N HIS A 195 -8.03 -3.00 -0.50
CA HIS A 195 -7.09 -1.90 -0.39
C HIS A 195 -5.94 -2.28 0.52
N ASN A 196 -4.82 -1.56 0.36
CA ASN A 196 -3.71 -1.56 1.30
C ASN A 196 -3.72 -0.33 2.21
N GLY A 197 -2.84 -0.30 3.22
CA GLY A 197 -2.58 0.93 3.97
C GLY A 197 -2.06 2.03 3.06
N LEU A 198 -0.98 1.74 2.33
CA LEU A 198 -0.40 2.62 1.32
C LEU A 198 -0.10 1.85 0.04
N THR A 199 -0.80 2.18 -1.04
CA THR A 199 -0.58 1.58 -2.37
C THR A 199 0.28 2.52 -3.23
N LEU A 200 1.42 2.02 -3.72
CA LEU A 200 2.38 2.76 -4.53
C LEU A 200 2.48 2.19 -5.94
N ASN A 201 1.66 2.74 -6.83
CA ASN A 201 1.49 2.29 -8.19
C ASN A 201 2.40 3.04 -9.16
N GLY A 202 3.50 2.42 -9.61
CA GLY A 202 4.42 3.01 -10.58
C GLY A 202 4.98 4.37 -10.14
N VAL A 203 5.22 4.55 -8.83
CA VAL A 203 5.64 5.84 -8.26
C VAL A 203 7.13 6.10 -8.57
N GLY A 204 7.43 7.30 -9.07
CA GLY A 204 8.78 7.69 -9.45
C GLY A 204 9.64 8.20 -8.31
N ASN A 205 10.97 8.14 -8.48
CA ASN A 205 11.97 8.57 -7.51
C ASN A 205 12.09 10.09 -7.32
N GLY A 206 11.30 10.87 -8.06
CA GLY A 206 11.09 12.29 -7.79
C GLY A 206 10.10 12.53 -6.64
N THR A 207 9.30 11.53 -6.26
CA THR A 207 8.37 11.56 -5.13
C THR A 207 9.12 11.30 -3.83
N LYS A 208 8.77 12.04 -2.78
CA LYS A 208 9.38 11.87 -1.45
C LYS A 208 8.44 11.15 -0.50
N ILE A 209 8.84 10.01 0.05
CA ILE A 209 8.05 9.29 1.07
C ILE A 209 8.98 8.94 2.24
N GLU A 210 8.78 9.61 3.38
CA GLU A 210 9.64 9.45 4.54
C GLU A 210 8.89 9.54 5.87
N ASN A 211 9.26 8.73 6.86
CA ASN A 211 8.63 8.72 8.18
C ASN A 211 7.12 8.44 8.07
N ILE A 212 6.80 7.20 7.68
CA ILE A 212 5.44 6.71 7.58
C ILE A 212 5.19 5.72 8.71
N TYR A 213 4.02 5.80 9.32
CA TYR A 213 3.53 4.84 10.30
C TYR A 213 2.20 4.28 9.85
N ILE A 214 2.14 2.98 9.62
CA ILE A 214 0.95 2.25 9.20
C ILE A 214 0.55 1.31 10.33
N LEU A 215 -0.69 1.42 10.79
CA LEU A 215 -1.22 0.68 11.93
C LEU A 215 -2.50 -0.05 11.52
N GLU A 216 -2.56 -1.36 11.80
CA GLU A 216 -3.78 -2.18 11.66
C GLU A 216 -4.40 -2.04 10.26
N SER A 217 -3.60 -2.35 9.22
CA SER A 217 -4.13 -2.50 7.86
C SER A 217 -4.81 -3.86 7.74
N ALA A 218 -5.94 -3.95 7.03
CA ALA A 218 -6.68 -5.22 6.87
C ALA A 218 -6.16 -6.11 5.74
N ASP A 219 -5.06 -5.68 5.16
CA ASP A 219 -4.31 -6.28 4.07
C ASP A 219 -2.84 -5.87 4.30
N ASP A 220 -2.06 -5.58 3.25
CA ASP A 220 -0.69 -5.11 3.43
C ASP A 220 -0.64 -3.74 4.12
N ALA A 221 0.44 -3.53 4.88
CA ALA A 221 0.76 -2.17 5.34
C ALA A 221 1.11 -1.28 4.13
N VAL A 222 1.98 -1.76 3.23
CA VAL A 222 2.39 -1.06 2.03
C VAL A 222 2.66 -2.04 0.90
N GLU A 223 2.16 -1.71 -0.28
CA GLU A 223 2.37 -2.49 -1.49
C GLU A 223 2.93 -1.63 -2.62
N PHE A 224 3.98 -2.13 -3.27
CA PHE A 224 4.66 -1.46 -4.37
C PHE A 224 4.37 -2.16 -5.70
N PHE A 225 3.48 -1.60 -6.52
CA PHE A 225 3.23 -2.07 -7.88
C PHE A 225 4.18 -1.38 -8.86
N GLY A 226 5.39 -1.93 -8.99
CA GLY A 226 6.44 -1.35 -9.82
C GLY A 226 6.91 0.03 -9.33
N GLY A 227 7.54 0.79 -10.22
CA GLY A 227 8.09 2.10 -9.91
C GLY A 227 9.53 2.09 -9.39
N THR A 228 10.02 3.27 -9.05
CA THR A 228 11.43 3.54 -8.68
C THR A 228 11.54 4.33 -7.37
N VAL A 229 10.41 4.68 -6.74
CA VAL A 229 10.37 5.51 -5.53
C VAL A 229 11.24 4.92 -4.42
N ASN A 230 11.95 5.79 -3.70
CA ASN A 230 12.65 5.41 -2.49
C ASN A 230 11.80 5.79 -1.28
N VAL A 231 11.70 4.89 -0.32
CA VAL A 231 10.98 5.11 0.94
C VAL A 231 11.99 5.00 2.09
N THR A 232 11.97 5.96 3.02
CA THR A 232 12.85 5.94 4.20
C THR A 232 12.06 6.06 5.49
N ASN A 233 12.35 5.22 6.48
CA ASN A 233 11.66 5.17 7.78
C ASN A 233 10.17 4.82 7.60
N LEU A 234 9.87 3.53 7.46
CA LEU A 234 8.49 3.02 7.45
C LEU A 234 8.27 2.06 8.63
N LEU A 235 7.30 2.37 9.48
CA LEU A 235 6.84 1.51 10.56
C LEU A 235 5.50 0.88 10.16
N ALA A 236 5.43 -0.45 10.15
CA ALA A 236 4.20 -1.22 9.98
C ALA A 236 3.91 -1.97 11.28
N VAL A 237 2.71 -1.81 11.84
CA VAL A 237 2.28 -2.49 13.06
C VAL A 237 0.96 -3.19 12.78
N ASN A 238 0.93 -4.50 13.00
CA ASN A 238 -0.24 -5.36 12.86
C ASN A 238 -0.96 -5.22 11.50
N PRO A 239 -0.28 -5.20 10.34
CA PRO A 239 -0.99 -5.49 9.09
C PRO A 239 -1.53 -6.93 9.13
N ASP A 240 -2.67 -7.15 8.48
CA ASP A 240 -3.32 -8.46 8.42
C ASP A 240 -2.57 -9.40 7.48
N ASP A 241 -2.13 -8.91 6.31
CA ASP A 241 -1.31 -9.68 5.37
C ASP A 241 0.18 -9.33 5.49
N ASP A 242 0.77 -8.68 4.48
CA ASP A 242 2.20 -8.46 4.42
C ASP A 242 2.64 -7.11 5.01
N MET A 243 3.81 -7.11 5.66
CA MET A 243 4.36 -5.85 6.18
C MET A 243 4.90 -4.96 5.05
N PHE A 244 5.54 -5.56 4.05
CA PHE A 244 6.07 -4.85 2.89
C PHE A 244 5.98 -5.75 1.64
N ASP A 245 5.05 -5.47 0.74
CA ASP A 245 4.91 -6.19 -0.53
C ASP A 245 5.60 -5.44 -1.69
N PHE A 246 6.33 -6.17 -2.54
CA PHE A 246 6.87 -5.65 -3.78
C PHE A 246 6.43 -6.49 -4.98
N THR A 247 5.75 -5.87 -5.95
CA THR A 247 5.33 -6.55 -7.16
C THR A 247 5.64 -5.74 -8.41
N GLN A 248 5.31 -6.34 -9.56
CA GLN A 248 5.28 -5.68 -10.87
C GLN A 248 6.52 -4.84 -11.25
N GLY A 249 7.73 -5.31 -10.93
CA GLY A 249 8.95 -4.68 -11.42
C GLY A 249 9.46 -3.54 -10.55
N TYR A 250 9.13 -3.51 -9.26
CA TYR A 250 9.64 -2.46 -8.37
C TYR A 250 11.17 -2.49 -8.34
N SER A 251 11.77 -1.30 -8.45
CA SER A 251 13.23 -1.13 -8.59
C SER A 251 13.79 -0.01 -7.72
N GLY A 252 13.03 0.40 -6.71
CA GLY A 252 13.44 1.42 -5.74
C GLY A 252 14.19 0.86 -4.54
N LYS A 253 14.24 1.67 -3.48
CA LYS A 253 14.84 1.31 -2.19
C LYS A 253 13.88 1.56 -1.03
N LEU A 254 13.74 0.57 -0.16
CA LEU A 254 13.15 0.73 1.17
C LEU A 254 14.28 0.76 2.22
N LYS A 255 14.44 1.88 2.93
CA LYS A 255 15.48 2.06 3.94
C LYS A 255 14.87 2.29 5.32
N ASN A 256 15.41 1.62 6.34
CA ASN A 256 14.92 1.67 7.71
C ASN A 256 13.42 1.31 7.78
N CYS A 257 13.08 0.06 7.43
CA CYS A 257 11.72 -0.43 7.64
C CYS A 257 11.65 -1.26 8.92
N TYR A 258 10.55 -1.09 9.67
CA TYR A 258 10.32 -1.76 10.95
C TYR A 258 8.92 -2.36 10.94
N GLY A 259 8.83 -3.68 10.91
CA GLY A 259 7.58 -4.42 10.93
C GLY A 259 7.34 -5.03 12.30
N VAL A 260 6.13 -4.93 12.82
CA VAL A 260 5.74 -5.50 14.12
C VAL A 260 4.43 -6.24 13.99
N TRP A 261 4.44 -7.49 14.45
CA TRP A 261 3.24 -8.11 14.98
C TRP A 261 3.36 -8.22 16.48
N GLU A 262 2.40 -7.61 17.17
CA GLU A 262 2.38 -7.53 18.61
C GLU A 262 2.04 -8.87 19.27
N SER A 263 2.27 -8.93 20.57
CA SER A 263 1.96 -10.13 21.35
C SER A 263 0.47 -10.46 21.29
N GLY A 264 0.15 -11.67 20.85
CA GLY A 264 -1.23 -12.14 20.74
C GLY A 264 -1.97 -11.69 19.48
N TYR A 265 -1.29 -10.97 18.56
CA TYR A 265 -1.84 -10.72 17.23
C TYR A 265 -2.08 -12.03 16.48
N THR A 266 -3.10 -12.04 15.64
CA THR A 266 -3.51 -13.15 14.76
C THR A 266 -3.93 -12.55 13.42
N SER A 267 -3.36 -13.04 12.33
CA SER A 267 -3.78 -12.67 10.99
C SER A 267 -5.04 -13.46 10.59
N THR A 268 -5.88 -12.85 9.77
CA THR A 268 -7.01 -13.53 9.12
C THR A 268 -6.68 -14.05 7.72
N GLU A 269 -5.51 -13.68 7.19
CA GLU A 269 -5.08 -14.00 5.85
C GLU A 269 -4.39 -15.36 5.76
N ALA A 270 -4.43 -15.94 4.56
CA ALA A 270 -3.98 -17.31 4.35
C ALA A 270 -2.46 -17.42 4.35
N ASP A 271 -1.78 -16.36 3.94
CA ASP A 271 -0.35 -16.39 3.76
C ASP A 271 0.43 -15.12 4.13
N PRO A 272 0.27 -14.59 5.35
CA PRO A 272 0.88 -13.34 5.76
C PRO A 272 2.39 -13.43 6.03
N ARG A 273 3.13 -12.36 5.69
CA ARG A 273 4.60 -12.33 5.62
C ARG A 273 5.21 -11.02 6.14
N GLY A 274 6.51 -11.08 6.37
CA GLY A 274 7.30 -9.88 6.59
C GLY A 274 7.57 -9.11 5.30
N ILE A 275 8.16 -9.80 4.31
CA ILE A 275 8.29 -9.33 2.94
C ILE A 275 7.61 -10.34 2.03
N GLU A 276 6.78 -9.85 1.12
CA GLU A 276 6.42 -10.53 -0.11
C GLU A 276 7.07 -9.83 -1.31
N ALA A 277 7.54 -10.62 -2.28
CA ALA A 277 8.19 -10.07 -3.46
C ALA A 277 7.92 -10.91 -4.69
N ASP A 278 7.13 -10.34 -5.59
CA ASP A 278 6.80 -10.82 -6.92
C ASP A 278 7.61 -10.07 -7.99
N GLY A 279 8.17 -10.81 -8.95
CA GLY A 279 8.96 -10.17 -10.03
C GLY A 279 8.07 -9.38 -11.01
N ASN A 280 6.90 -9.92 -11.30
CA ASN A 280 5.87 -9.40 -12.18
C ASN A 280 4.50 -9.67 -11.56
N LEU A 281 3.41 -9.21 -12.18
CA LEU A 281 2.05 -9.42 -11.65
C LEU A 281 1.73 -10.91 -11.46
N ASP A 282 1.75 -11.37 -10.21
CA ASP A 282 1.41 -12.71 -9.73
C ASP A 282 2.01 -13.89 -10.49
N GLY A 283 3.16 -13.65 -11.15
CA GLY A 283 3.80 -14.64 -12.01
C GLY A 283 3.03 -14.92 -13.31
N ILE A 284 2.04 -14.10 -13.67
CA ILE A 284 1.26 -14.21 -14.91
C ILE A 284 2.12 -13.86 -16.13
N TYR A 285 3.16 -13.05 -15.93
CA TYR A 285 4.02 -12.54 -17.00
C TYR A 285 5.51 -12.81 -16.76
N PRO A 286 5.94 -14.08 -16.73
CA PRO A 286 7.33 -14.45 -16.44
C PRO A 286 8.34 -13.92 -17.48
N ASP A 287 7.88 -13.66 -18.71
CA ASP A 287 8.71 -13.15 -19.81
C ASP A 287 8.75 -11.62 -19.89
N HIS A 288 8.07 -10.90 -18.99
CA HIS A 288 8.16 -9.44 -18.95
C HIS A 288 9.59 -8.97 -18.66
N LEU A 289 9.97 -7.89 -19.33
CA LEU A 289 11.16 -7.14 -18.97
C LEU A 289 10.93 -6.46 -17.62
N ARG A 290 12.02 -6.15 -16.93
CA ARG A 290 12.02 -5.42 -15.65
C ARG A 290 11.21 -6.17 -14.58
N GLN A 291 11.64 -7.40 -14.28
CA GLN A 291 11.22 -8.07 -13.05
C GLN A 291 11.71 -7.24 -11.85
N SER A 292 11.03 -7.32 -10.70
CA SER A 292 11.40 -6.56 -9.49
C SER A 292 12.87 -6.79 -9.15
N ASP A 293 13.63 -5.70 -8.99
CA ASP A 293 15.05 -5.71 -8.62
C ASP A 293 15.31 -4.52 -7.69
N PHE A 294 15.10 -4.75 -6.39
CA PHE A 294 15.01 -3.68 -5.39
C PHE A 294 15.99 -3.89 -4.24
N VAL A 295 16.12 -2.85 -3.43
CA VAL A 295 17.03 -2.82 -2.28
C VAL A 295 16.25 -2.59 -0.99
N VAL A 296 16.54 -3.39 0.03
CA VAL A 296 16.11 -3.15 1.42
C VAL A 296 17.35 -2.96 2.29
N GLU A 297 17.42 -1.83 2.99
CA GLU A 297 18.53 -1.50 3.90
C GLU A 297 18.01 -1.28 5.31
N ASN A 298 18.63 -1.93 6.30
CA ASN A 298 18.29 -1.80 7.72
C ASN A 298 16.84 -2.19 8.01
N MET A 299 16.46 -3.44 7.76
CA MET A 299 15.12 -3.93 8.10
C MET A 299 15.11 -4.50 9.52
N THR A 300 14.06 -4.21 10.28
CA THR A 300 13.73 -4.98 11.49
C THR A 300 12.33 -5.58 11.37
N ILE A 301 12.19 -6.87 11.65
CA ILE A 301 10.88 -7.51 11.86
C ILE A 301 10.83 -8.05 13.28
N VAL A 302 9.77 -7.69 14.00
CA VAL A 302 9.42 -8.23 15.31
C VAL A 302 8.13 -9.02 15.18
N ASN A 303 8.23 -10.35 15.24
CA ASN A 303 7.06 -11.21 15.22
C ASN A 303 6.84 -11.77 16.62
N ASN A 304 5.87 -11.21 17.34
CA ASN A 304 5.40 -11.68 18.64
C ASN A 304 3.98 -12.29 18.57
N ALA A 305 3.45 -12.50 17.36
CA ALA A 305 2.12 -13.06 17.12
C ALA A 305 1.92 -14.42 17.83
N ALA A 306 0.66 -14.76 18.07
CA ALA A 306 0.32 -16.02 18.73
C ALA A 306 0.81 -17.22 17.90
N ASN A 307 1.70 -18.05 18.46
CA ASN A 307 2.13 -19.26 17.77
C ASN A 307 1.11 -20.38 17.97
N THR A 308 0.03 -20.38 17.19
CA THR A 308 -1.00 -21.43 17.25
C THR A 308 -0.77 -22.52 16.19
N THR A 309 -1.43 -23.66 16.38
CA THR A 309 -1.22 -24.87 15.56
C THR A 309 -1.78 -24.75 14.14
N ASP A 310 -2.66 -23.80 13.86
CA ASP A 310 -3.11 -23.50 12.50
C ASP A 310 -2.11 -22.57 11.79
N ASN A 311 -2.15 -22.57 10.45
CA ASN A 311 -1.23 -21.77 9.66
C ASN A 311 -1.70 -20.31 9.51
N VAL A 312 -2.93 -19.97 9.91
CA VAL A 312 -3.47 -18.62 9.71
C VAL A 312 -2.96 -17.65 10.77
N ASP A 313 -2.76 -18.13 12.01
CA ASP A 313 -2.23 -17.28 13.08
C ASP A 313 -0.69 -17.14 13.06
N ARG A 314 0.00 -17.58 12.00
CA ARG A 314 1.47 -17.50 11.92
C ARG A 314 1.94 -16.86 10.62
N MET A 315 3.09 -16.21 10.71
CA MET A 315 3.80 -15.69 9.54
C MET A 315 4.22 -16.87 8.68
N GLN A 316 3.77 -16.97 7.43
CA GLN A 316 4.22 -18.06 6.56
C GLN A 316 5.71 -17.91 6.32
N ASP A 317 6.11 -16.76 5.80
CA ASP A 317 7.49 -16.48 5.42
C ASP A 317 7.91 -15.15 6.02
N VAL A 318 9.08 -15.07 6.64
CA VAL A 318 9.62 -13.75 7.01
C VAL A 318 9.99 -12.98 5.75
N ILE A 319 10.57 -13.65 4.76
CA ILE A 319 10.90 -13.10 3.45
C ILE A 319 10.51 -14.11 2.38
N LYS A 320 9.54 -13.77 1.54
CA LYS A 320 9.21 -14.48 0.30
C LYS A 320 9.77 -13.71 -0.89
N ILE A 321 10.46 -14.40 -1.79
CA ILE A 321 10.91 -13.84 -3.07
C ILE A 321 10.61 -14.85 -4.17
N ARG A 322 9.75 -14.48 -5.11
CA ARG A 322 9.23 -15.40 -6.12
C ARG A 322 9.10 -14.76 -7.50
N ARG A 323 8.80 -15.61 -8.47
CA ARG A 323 8.36 -15.24 -9.83
C ARG A 323 9.31 -14.23 -10.51
N GLY A 324 10.62 -14.46 -10.37
CA GLY A 324 11.66 -13.65 -11.00
C GLY A 324 12.12 -12.43 -10.20
N ALA A 325 11.50 -12.11 -9.05
CA ALA A 325 11.95 -11.03 -8.18
C ALA A 325 13.40 -11.24 -7.73
N LYS A 326 14.15 -10.14 -7.65
CA LYS A 326 15.49 -10.08 -7.10
C LYS A 326 15.51 -9.05 -5.97
N ALA A 327 15.97 -9.46 -4.80
CA ALA A 327 16.11 -8.56 -3.67
C ALA A 327 17.57 -8.46 -3.23
N THR A 328 17.99 -7.24 -2.89
CA THR A 328 19.24 -6.99 -2.15
C THR A 328 18.88 -6.49 -0.76
N ILE A 329 18.93 -7.36 0.24
CA ILE A 329 18.56 -7.07 1.62
C ILE A 329 19.82 -7.04 2.48
N THR A 330 20.10 -5.90 3.11
CA THR A 330 21.30 -5.70 3.94
C THR A 330 20.94 -5.21 5.34
N ASN A 331 21.74 -5.65 6.32
CA ASN A 331 21.56 -5.30 7.72
C ASN A 331 20.15 -5.61 8.24
N ALA A 332 19.58 -6.77 7.93
CA ALA A 332 18.28 -7.18 8.46
C ALA A 332 18.40 -7.79 9.86
N LEU A 333 17.45 -7.49 10.74
CA LEU A 333 17.28 -8.10 12.06
C LEU A 333 15.86 -8.66 12.20
N VAL A 334 15.73 -9.94 12.53
CA VAL A 334 14.42 -10.58 12.76
C VAL A 334 14.37 -11.17 14.16
N LYS A 335 13.39 -10.78 14.96
CA LYS A 335 13.30 -11.19 16.37
C LYS A 335 11.86 -11.40 16.81
N GLY A 336 11.69 -11.88 18.03
CA GLY A 336 10.40 -12.06 18.67
C GLY A 336 10.15 -13.50 19.12
N SER A 337 9.01 -13.73 19.75
CA SER A 337 8.60 -15.04 20.28
C SER A 337 7.65 -15.83 19.39
N GLY A 338 7.11 -15.20 18.33
CA GLY A 338 6.20 -15.81 17.37
C GLY A 338 6.85 -16.92 16.56
N GLY A 339 6.01 -17.68 15.85
CA GLY A 339 6.45 -18.71 14.91
C GLY A 339 6.38 -18.22 13.46
N THR A 340 7.26 -18.75 12.62
CA THR A 340 7.13 -18.67 11.16
C THR A 340 7.38 -20.03 10.50
N ILE A 341 6.93 -20.25 9.26
CA ILE A 341 7.29 -21.47 8.52
C ILE A 341 8.70 -21.31 7.98
N ASP A 342 8.93 -20.35 7.08
CA ASP A 342 10.24 -20.12 6.47
C ASP A 342 10.84 -18.79 6.93
N LEU A 343 12.13 -18.79 7.29
CA LEU A 343 12.85 -17.52 7.44
C LEU A 343 13.02 -16.84 6.06
N ILE A 344 13.29 -17.63 5.02
CA ILE A 344 13.38 -17.18 3.64
C ILE A 344 12.77 -18.26 2.74
N ASP A 345 11.81 -17.89 1.91
CA ASP A 345 11.28 -18.74 0.84
C ASP A 345 11.52 -18.11 -0.54
N MET A 346 12.19 -18.85 -1.40
CA MET A 346 12.54 -18.49 -2.78
C MET A 346 11.72 -19.31 -3.81
N ASN A 347 10.88 -20.24 -3.36
CA ASN A 347 10.15 -21.18 -4.21
C ASN A 347 8.68 -20.77 -4.38
N ASP A 348 8.17 -20.93 -5.59
CA ASP A 348 6.75 -20.78 -5.91
C ASP A 348 6.46 -21.58 -7.18
N ASN A 349 5.22 -22.05 -7.33
CA ASN A 349 4.83 -22.92 -8.44
C ASN A 349 4.75 -22.20 -9.79
N LYS A 350 4.60 -20.86 -9.81
CA LYS A 350 4.59 -20.03 -11.02
C LYS A 350 5.97 -19.47 -11.36
N GLY A 351 6.96 -19.63 -10.49
CA GLY A 351 8.34 -19.30 -10.76
C GLY A 351 9.11 -19.00 -9.48
N THR A 352 10.36 -19.42 -9.41
CA THR A 352 11.21 -19.14 -8.24
C THR A 352 11.64 -17.68 -8.21
N GLY A 353 12.09 -17.21 -7.05
CA GLY A 353 12.85 -15.98 -6.94
C GLY A 353 14.17 -16.08 -7.71
N ASN A 354 14.75 -14.92 -8.03
CA ASN A 354 16.04 -14.87 -8.70
C ASN A 354 17.15 -15.25 -7.73
N ALA A 355 17.88 -16.33 -8.03
CA ALA A 355 18.97 -16.83 -7.20
C ALA A 355 20.11 -15.82 -6.98
N ALA A 356 20.22 -14.78 -7.83
CA ALA A 356 21.17 -13.68 -7.66
C ALA A 356 20.73 -12.65 -6.59
N SER A 357 19.62 -12.89 -5.88
CA SER A 357 19.29 -12.16 -4.66
C SER A 357 20.41 -12.29 -3.62
N SER A 358 20.49 -11.30 -2.74
CA SER A 358 21.48 -11.25 -1.66
C SER A 358 20.82 -10.83 -0.36
N ILE A 359 20.94 -11.66 0.68
CA ILE A 359 20.32 -11.40 1.98
C ILE A 359 21.36 -11.52 3.10
N SER A 360 21.46 -10.46 3.90
CA SER A 360 22.22 -10.43 5.15
C SER A 360 21.28 -10.19 6.33
N ILE A 361 21.17 -11.16 7.23
CA ILE A 361 20.16 -11.19 8.31
C ILE A 361 20.71 -11.76 9.62
N THR A 362 20.50 -11.08 10.73
CA THR A 362 20.63 -11.64 12.08
C THR A 362 19.23 -12.00 12.56
N HIS A 363 19.05 -13.16 13.22
CA HIS A 363 17.73 -13.53 13.73
C HIS A 363 17.75 -14.23 15.09
N THR A 364 16.62 -14.16 15.78
CA THR A 364 16.32 -14.88 17.04
C THR A 364 14.92 -15.49 17.04
N LEU A 365 14.20 -15.42 15.91
CA LEU A 365 12.83 -15.90 15.75
C LEU A 365 12.79 -17.43 15.55
N ASN A 366 11.70 -18.09 15.96
CA ASN A 366 11.49 -19.51 15.71
C ASN A 366 10.94 -19.75 14.30
N PHE A 367 11.56 -20.62 13.50
CA PHE A 367 11.11 -21.02 12.17
C PHE A 367 11.17 -22.54 11.98
N LYS A 368 10.40 -23.07 11.02
CA LYS A 368 10.46 -24.49 10.62
C LYS A 368 11.60 -24.74 9.64
N ASN A 369 11.71 -23.92 8.59
CA ASN A 369 12.80 -24.00 7.63
C ASN A 369 13.55 -22.67 7.57
N LYS A 370 14.86 -22.76 7.41
CA LYS A 370 15.71 -21.58 7.29
C LYS A 370 15.65 -20.98 5.88
N LEU A 371 15.72 -21.83 4.86
CA LEU A 371 15.74 -21.43 3.46
C LEU A 371 15.03 -22.51 2.64
N ASN A 372 14.04 -22.08 1.86
CA ASN A 372 13.32 -22.92 0.90
C ASN A 372 13.64 -22.42 -0.52
N GLY A 373 14.39 -23.18 -1.31
CA GLY A 373 14.81 -22.78 -2.67
C GLY A 373 16.27 -22.31 -2.76
N THR A 374 16.61 -21.61 -3.85
CA THR A 374 18.00 -21.25 -4.18
C THR A 374 18.26 -19.77 -3.95
N LEU A 375 19.26 -19.47 -3.11
CA LEU A 375 19.74 -18.12 -2.82
C LEU A 375 21.28 -18.14 -2.80
N ASN A 376 21.91 -17.50 -3.80
CA ASN A 376 23.36 -17.61 -3.97
C ASN A 376 24.15 -16.85 -2.90
N THR A 377 23.60 -15.75 -2.39
CA THR A 377 24.26 -14.92 -1.37
C THR A 377 23.38 -14.81 -0.14
N PHE A 378 23.61 -15.69 0.84
CA PHE A 378 22.93 -15.68 2.12
C PHE A 378 23.97 -15.61 3.24
N THR A 379 23.88 -14.59 4.08
CA THR A 379 24.80 -14.40 5.22
C THR A 379 24.03 -14.17 6.52
N GLU A 380 24.52 -14.79 7.58
CA GLU A 380 23.93 -14.70 8.93
C GLU A 380 24.96 -14.14 9.93
N PRO A 381 25.39 -12.87 9.80
CA PRO A 381 26.29 -12.28 10.79
C PRO A 381 25.57 -12.12 12.13
N THR A 382 26.33 -11.91 13.20
CA THR A 382 25.77 -11.56 14.52
C THR A 382 25.68 -10.04 14.74
N THR A 383 26.10 -9.25 13.75
CA THR A 383 26.29 -7.81 13.85
C THR A 383 25.19 -6.99 13.19
N ASN A 384 24.20 -7.60 12.53
CA ASN A 384 23.13 -6.81 11.96
C ASN A 384 22.25 -6.28 13.09
N THR A 385 21.96 -4.99 13.03
CA THR A 385 21.15 -4.28 14.02
C THR A 385 19.75 -3.98 13.52
N GLY A 386 19.51 -4.08 12.21
CA GLY A 386 18.24 -3.67 11.62
C GLY A 386 18.03 -2.16 11.65
N ALA A 387 16.76 -1.76 11.54
CA ALA A 387 16.31 -0.39 11.73
C ALA A 387 16.43 0.02 13.20
N ASP A 388 16.94 1.23 13.44
CA ASP A 388 16.95 1.84 14.78
C ASP A 388 15.53 2.28 15.17
N ALA A 389 14.98 1.70 16.23
CA ALA A 389 13.64 2.02 16.74
C ALA A 389 13.48 3.51 17.10
N SER A 390 14.56 4.22 17.45
CA SER A 390 14.52 5.65 17.77
C SER A 390 14.09 6.53 16.59
N LEU A 391 14.23 6.04 15.35
CA LEU A 391 13.77 6.73 14.15
C LEU A 391 12.24 6.86 14.09
N PHE A 392 11.52 6.08 14.89
CA PHE A 392 10.06 5.99 14.86
C PHE A 392 9.39 6.57 16.10
N THR A 393 10.10 7.17 17.05
CA THR A 393 9.49 7.67 18.30
C THR A 393 8.43 8.75 18.07
N TRP A 394 8.49 9.46 16.94
CA TRP A 394 7.48 10.42 16.51
C TRP A 394 6.09 9.78 16.26
N SER A 395 6.05 8.47 15.98
CA SER A 395 4.81 7.75 15.74
C SER A 395 3.96 7.64 17.01
N GLY A 396 4.57 7.80 18.19
CA GLY A 396 3.95 7.53 19.49
C GLY A 396 3.80 6.04 19.79
N TYR A 397 4.32 5.15 18.93
CA TYR A 397 4.33 3.71 19.15
C TYR A 397 5.28 3.34 20.30
N ASN A 398 4.84 2.45 21.19
CA ASN A 398 5.62 2.04 22.35
C ASN A 398 6.50 0.82 22.04
N PHE A 399 7.77 1.07 21.76
CA PHE A 399 8.75 0.00 21.51
C PHE A 399 9.21 -0.73 22.77
N SER A 400 8.89 -0.26 23.99
CA SER A 400 9.37 -0.88 25.23
C SER A 400 8.73 -2.24 25.53
N SER A 401 7.64 -2.57 24.83
CA SER A 401 6.90 -3.83 24.96
C SER A 401 7.33 -4.92 23.97
N LEU A 402 8.32 -4.65 23.10
CA LEU A 402 8.74 -5.53 22.02
C LEU A 402 9.79 -6.57 22.38
#